data_AF-A0AAN8XJC4-F1
#
_entry.id   AF-A0AAN8XJC4-F1
#
_cell.length_a   1.000
_cell.length_b   1.000
_cell.length_c   1.000
_cell.angle_alpha   90.00
_cell.angle_beta   90.00
_cell.angle_gamma   90.00
#
_symmetry.space_group_name_H-M   'P 1'
#
loop_
_entity.id
_entity.type
_entity.pdbx_description
1 polymer ?
#
loop_
_entity_poly.entity_id
_entity_poly.type
_entity_poly.pdbx_seq_one_letter_code
_entity_poly.pdbx_strand_id
1 'polypeptide(L)'
;MISKGLEYLFKFECRYNYALYPFDTQECSMVMKLTASPGCHPLLGESDDDITINSTSSTISMYAATELHYCVIRDNPGGDLLILHFLLSRNYQSHLLTIFLPCTILCYLAHLTLTNFRLENFTNRISVTLSLLIVLASLFSQMSVSLPQSPEPKLVDIFFFYCIIRVSFVFVIHIAVESFLRKESGNLSNSVESECKEDLNVKLAWFWENRDPQIESPKPKRNVPKIINRVGNIFSLSVDALAICGFIYWAVSDHNEKHDRFNSFLR
;
A
#
# COMPACT_ATOMS: atom_id res chain seq x y z
N MET A 1 -24.61 16.81 52.82
CA MET A 1 -24.91 16.59 51.40
C MET A 1 -24.80 15.10 51.12
N ILE A 2 -25.88 14.46 50.68
CA ILE A 2 -25.87 13.06 50.28
C ILE A 2 -25.52 13.05 48.79
N SER A 3 -24.30 12.64 48.44
CA SER A 3 -23.93 12.41 47.04
C SER A 3 -24.56 11.08 46.61
N LYS A 4 -25.40 11.11 45.57
CA LYS A 4 -25.92 9.91 44.91
C LYS A 4 -25.18 9.77 43.57
N GLY A 5 -24.35 8.75 43.45
CA GLY A 5 -23.76 8.36 42.17
C GLY A 5 -24.71 7.47 41.38
N LEU A 6 -24.73 7.62 40.06
CA LEU A 6 -25.36 6.64 39.17
C LEU A 6 -24.39 6.21 38.09
N GLU A 7 -24.29 4.91 37.86
CA GLU A 7 -23.49 4.32 36.81
C GLU A 7 -24.38 4.07 35.59
N TYR A 8 -23.89 4.47 34.41
CA TYR A 8 -24.60 4.32 33.15
C TYR A 8 -23.67 3.71 32.11
N LEU A 9 -24.23 2.83 31.27
CA LEU A 9 -23.56 2.33 30.08
C LEU A 9 -24.17 3.03 28.86
N PHE A 10 -23.35 3.77 28.13
CA PHE A 10 -23.77 4.50 26.94
C PHE A 10 -23.22 3.83 25.67
N LYS A 11 -24.05 3.83 24.62
CA LYS A 11 -23.63 3.48 23.27
C LYS A 11 -23.75 4.75 22.42
N PHE A 12 -22.64 5.19 21.85
CA PHE A 12 -22.60 6.36 20.96
C PHE A 12 -22.12 5.94 19.56
N GLU A 13 -22.43 6.77 18.58
CA GLU A 13 -21.94 6.64 17.22
C GLU A 13 -20.70 7.53 17.05
N CYS A 14 -19.64 6.99 16.46
CA CYS A 14 -18.48 7.78 16.05
C CYS A 14 -18.16 7.47 14.58
N ARG A 15 -17.94 8.53 13.80
CA ARG A 15 -17.61 8.43 12.37
C ARG A 15 -16.10 8.32 12.22
N TYR A 16 -15.63 7.18 11.72
CA TYR A 16 -14.20 6.96 11.53
C TYR A 16 -13.77 7.40 10.14
N ASN A 17 -12.57 7.96 10.06
CA ASN A 17 -11.88 8.27 8.81
C ASN A 17 -10.81 7.20 8.55
N TYR A 18 -10.98 6.41 7.50
CA TYR A 18 -10.10 5.27 7.18
C TYR A 18 -9.03 5.59 6.13
N ALA A 19 -8.88 6.85 5.71
CA ALA A 19 -7.94 7.23 4.65
C ALA A 19 -6.50 6.77 4.93
N LEU A 20 -6.01 6.94 6.18
CA LEU A 20 -4.66 6.55 6.59
C LEU A 20 -4.59 5.17 7.27
N TYR A 21 -5.60 4.32 7.12
CA TYR A 21 -5.56 2.97 7.70
C TYR A 21 -4.30 2.21 7.25
N PRO A 22 -3.51 1.56 8.13
CA PRO A 22 -3.73 1.29 9.56
C PRO A 22 -3.05 2.27 10.53
N PHE A 23 -2.41 3.33 10.03
CA PHE A 23 -1.72 4.33 10.85
C PHE A 23 -2.68 5.45 11.31
N ASP A 24 -3.97 5.17 11.30
CA ASP A 24 -5.03 6.12 11.58
C ASP A 24 -5.10 6.47 13.07
N THR A 25 -5.27 7.76 13.34
CA THR A 25 -5.82 8.25 14.61
C THR A 25 -7.25 8.69 14.37
N GLN A 26 -8.18 8.20 15.19
CA GLN A 26 -9.60 8.50 15.11
C GLN A 26 -9.99 9.53 16.16
N GLU A 27 -10.70 10.56 15.73
CA GLU A 27 -11.28 11.58 16.61
C GLU A 27 -12.74 11.22 16.87
N CYS A 28 -13.09 11.00 18.13
CA CYS A 28 -14.45 10.73 18.54
C CYS A 28 -14.94 11.80 19.51
N SER A 29 -16.20 12.19 19.33
CA SER A 29 -16.90 13.09 20.24
C SER A 29 -18.18 12.46 20.75
N MET A 30 -18.42 12.60 22.05
CA MET A 30 -19.66 12.20 22.70
C MET A 30 -20.40 13.45 23.16
N VAL A 31 -21.61 13.65 22.65
CA VAL A 31 -22.45 14.79 23.03
C VAL A 31 -23.46 14.33 24.08
N MET A 32 -23.36 14.90 25.27
CA MET A 32 -24.29 14.71 26.36
C MET A 32 -25.13 15.97 26.54
N LYS A 33 -26.45 15.80 26.49
CA LYS A 33 -27.41 16.87 26.74
C LYS A 33 -28.24 16.52 27.95
N LEU A 34 -28.25 17.39 28.93
CA LEU A 34 -29.17 17.26 30.05
C LEU A 34 -30.56 17.69 29.59
N THR A 35 -31.49 16.75 29.60
CA THR A 35 -32.88 17.06 29.26
C THR A 35 -33.54 17.73 30.45
N ALA A 36 -33.87 19.02 30.31
CA ALA A 36 -34.60 19.76 31.32
C ALA A 36 -36.07 19.29 31.38
N SER A 37 -36.59 19.12 32.60
CA SER A 37 -38.02 18.97 32.83
C SER A 37 -38.65 20.37 32.91
N PRO A 38 -39.89 20.61 32.44
CA PRO A 38 -40.51 21.92 32.58
C PRO A 38 -40.49 22.38 34.05
N GLY A 39 -39.78 23.49 34.30
CA GLY A 39 -39.59 24.07 35.64
C GLY A 39 -38.27 23.72 36.36
N CYS A 40 -37.43 22.85 35.78
CA CYS A 40 -36.12 22.50 36.36
C CYS A 40 -35.07 22.43 35.25
N HIS A 41 -34.20 23.43 35.19
CA HIS A 41 -33.06 23.49 34.28
C HIS A 41 -31.80 23.04 35.02
N PRO A 42 -31.34 21.79 34.82
CA PRO A 42 -30.08 21.35 35.39
C PRO A 42 -28.96 22.17 34.74
N LEU A 43 -28.17 22.86 35.56
CA LEU A 43 -26.97 23.58 35.15
C LEU A 43 -25.77 22.67 35.33
N LEU A 44 -24.85 22.66 34.36
CA LEU A 44 -23.52 22.07 34.60
C LEU A 44 -22.77 22.95 35.61
N GLY A 45 -22.02 22.31 36.51
CA GLY A 45 -21.15 22.99 37.47
C GLY A 45 -20.28 24.05 36.80
N GLU A 46 -20.12 25.20 37.46
CA GLU A 46 -19.45 26.38 36.91
C GLU A 46 -17.92 26.28 36.95
N SER A 47 -17.36 25.28 37.65
CA SER A 47 -15.93 25.08 37.86
C SER A 47 -15.41 23.84 37.12
N ASP A 48 -14.25 23.97 36.47
CA ASP A 48 -13.53 22.86 35.81
C ASP A 48 -13.21 21.69 36.76
N ASP A 49 -13.24 21.94 38.08
CA ASP A 49 -12.96 20.96 39.14
C ASP A 49 -14.11 19.95 39.40
N ASP A 50 -15.32 20.17 38.87
CA ASP A 50 -16.48 19.31 39.14
C ASP A 50 -16.50 18.04 38.26
N ILE A 51 -15.70 18.02 37.18
CA ILE A 51 -15.61 16.90 36.23
C ILE A 51 -14.25 16.23 36.38
N THR A 52 -14.21 15.15 37.17
CA THR A 52 -13.00 14.34 37.32
C THR A 52 -12.96 13.22 36.27
N ILE A 53 -12.05 13.34 35.32
CA ILE A 53 -11.81 12.31 34.29
C ILE A 53 -10.72 11.37 34.81
N ASN A 54 -11.14 10.26 35.40
CA ASN A 54 -10.21 9.17 35.72
C ASN A 54 -10.09 8.24 34.52
N SER A 55 -9.24 8.60 33.55
CA SER A 55 -8.90 7.68 32.46
C SER A 55 -7.81 6.72 32.93
N THR A 56 -8.20 5.55 33.42
CA THR A 56 -7.26 4.42 33.40
C THR A 56 -6.99 4.17 31.92
N SER A 57 -5.75 4.39 31.47
CA SER A 57 -5.31 4.04 30.10
C SER A 57 -5.45 2.54 29.94
N SER A 58 -6.68 2.12 29.68
CA SER A 58 -7.06 0.77 29.40
C SER A 58 -6.74 0.62 27.93
N THR A 59 -5.64 -0.06 27.66
CA THR A 59 -5.33 -0.55 26.32
C THR A 59 -6.49 -1.44 25.89
N ILE A 60 -7.48 -0.88 25.23
CA ILE A 60 -8.45 -1.64 24.45
C ILE A 60 -7.58 -2.38 23.43
N SER A 61 -7.64 -3.70 23.33
CA SER A 61 -6.54 -4.49 22.72
C SER A 61 -6.17 -4.09 21.27
N MET A 62 -7.02 -3.32 20.59
CA MET A 62 -6.82 -2.78 19.24
C MET A 62 -6.45 -1.27 19.19
N TYR A 63 -6.75 -0.49 20.23
CA TYR A 63 -6.55 0.97 20.26
C TYR A 63 -5.95 1.45 21.59
N ALA A 64 -4.97 2.35 21.50
CA ALA A 64 -4.54 3.16 22.61
C ALA A 64 -5.41 4.42 22.67
N ALA A 65 -6.17 4.58 23.76
CA ALA A 65 -6.91 5.82 24.02
C ALA A 65 -5.95 6.88 24.57
N THR A 66 -6.00 8.08 24.02
CA THR A 66 -5.34 9.28 24.54
C THR A 66 -6.19 9.91 25.65
N GLU A 67 -5.66 10.93 26.33
CA GLU A 67 -6.39 11.73 27.33
C GLU A 67 -7.72 12.26 26.77
N LEU A 68 -8.73 12.30 27.64
CA LEU A 68 -10.08 12.71 27.32
C LEU A 68 -10.24 14.19 27.70
N HIS A 69 -10.76 14.97 26.77
CA HIS A 69 -11.04 16.39 26.95
C HIS A 69 -12.53 16.67 26.85
N TYR A 70 -12.97 17.78 27.44
CA TYR A 70 -14.36 18.17 27.42
C TYR A 70 -14.54 19.65 27.08
N CYS A 71 -15.65 19.96 26.42
CA CYS A 71 -16.07 21.31 26.11
C CYS A 71 -17.54 21.46 26.51
N VAL A 72 -17.88 22.54 27.22
CA VAL A 72 -19.25 22.87 27.59
C VAL A 72 -19.77 23.98 26.68
N ILE A 73 -20.78 23.68 25.87
CA ILE A 73 -21.48 24.67 25.04
C ILE A 73 -22.79 25.05 25.75
N ARG A 74 -22.89 26.31 26.15
CA ARG A 74 -24.11 26.87 26.75
C ARG A 74 -24.95 27.49 25.65
N ASP A 75 -26.02 26.81 25.25
CA ASP A 75 -26.96 27.31 24.24
C ASP A 75 -28.32 27.66 24.89
N ASN A 76 -28.70 28.93 24.80
CA ASN A 76 -29.89 29.46 25.46
C ASN A 76 -30.92 29.80 24.35
N PRO A 77 -32.09 29.13 24.22
CA PRO A 77 -32.87 28.37 25.22
C PRO A 77 -32.77 26.82 25.12
N GLY A 78 -31.73 26.29 24.47
CA GLY A 78 -31.58 24.87 24.15
C GLY A 78 -31.11 23.95 25.28
N GLY A 79 -30.58 24.50 26.37
CA GLY A 79 -29.97 23.79 27.50
C GLY A 79 -28.44 23.66 27.35
N ASP A 80 -27.74 23.26 28.42
CA ASP A 80 -26.29 23.05 28.40
C ASP A 80 -25.94 21.75 27.68
N LEU A 81 -24.99 21.83 26.74
CA LEU A 81 -24.42 20.67 26.04
C LEU A 81 -22.99 20.42 26.55
N LEU A 82 -22.70 19.19 26.94
CA LEU A 82 -21.37 18.72 27.29
C LEU A 82 -20.84 17.84 26.15
N ILE A 83 -19.74 18.24 25.54
CA ILE A 83 -19.09 17.48 24.46
C ILE A 83 -17.78 16.92 24.99
N LEU A 84 -17.63 15.61 24.97
CA LEU A 84 -16.38 14.92 25.34
C LEU A 84 -15.63 14.55 24.07
N HIS A 85 -14.41 15.03 23.91
CA HIS A 85 -13.49 14.70 22.82
C HIS A 85 -12.42 13.73 23.31
N PHE A 86 -12.15 12.69 22.54
CA PHE A 86 -11.03 11.78 22.82
C PHE A 86 -10.45 11.23 21.51
N LEU A 87 -9.16 10.94 21.54
CA LEU A 87 -8.45 10.32 20.42
C LEU A 87 -8.23 8.83 20.67
N LEU A 88 -8.45 8.05 19.63
CA LEU A 88 -8.14 6.62 19.58
C LEU A 88 -7.02 6.42 18.57
N SER A 89 -5.83 6.07 19.04
CA SER A 89 -4.70 5.69 18.20
C SER A 89 -4.70 4.18 17.98
N ARG A 90 -4.56 3.73 16.74
CA ARG A 90 -4.56 2.29 16.41
C ARG A 90 -3.18 1.66 16.63
N ASN A 91 -3.15 0.48 17.24
CA ASN A 91 -1.95 -0.35 17.29
C ASN A 91 -1.68 -1.03 15.93
N TYR A 92 -0.85 -0.41 15.08
CA TYR A 92 -0.62 -0.85 13.70
C TYR A 92 0.40 -1.99 13.53
N GLN A 93 1.13 -2.37 14.59
CA GLN A 93 2.25 -3.33 14.52
C GLN A 93 1.86 -4.68 13.89
N SER A 94 0.69 -5.22 14.24
CA SER A 94 0.22 -6.50 13.70
C SER A 94 -0.10 -6.40 12.19
N HIS A 95 -0.67 -5.28 11.75
CA HIS A 95 -1.00 -5.04 10.34
C HIS A 95 0.24 -4.84 9.46
N LEU A 96 1.32 -4.28 10.00
CA LEU A 96 2.60 -4.21 9.29
C LEU A 96 3.15 -5.60 8.94
N LEU A 97 3.14 -6.52 9.90
CA LEU A 97 3.69 -7.87 9.71
C LEU A 97 2.82 -8.76 8.82
N THR A 98 1.50 -8.53 8.80
CA THR A 98 0.55 -9.39 8.07
C THR A 98 0.23 -8.89 6.66
N ILE A 99 0.38 -7.58 6.40
CA ILE A 99 0.00 -6.97 5.12
C ILE A 99 1.23 -6.48 4.36
N PHE A 100 2.01 -5.58 4.99
CA PHE A 100 3.11 -4.90 4.32
C PHE A 100 4.31 -5.83 4.10
N LEU A 101 4.62 -6.69 5.08
CA LEU A 101 5.72 -7.64 4.98
C LEU A 101 5.56 -8.66 3.83
N PRO A 102 4.43 -9.38 3.66
CA PRO A 102 4.29 -10.28 2.52
C PRO A 102 4.30 -9.55 1.18
N CYS A 103 3.69 -8.36 1.08
CA CYS A 103 3.69 -7.58 -0.16
C CYS A 103 5.09 -7.10 -0.57
N THR A 104 5.88 -6.62 0.40
CA THR A 104 7.26 -6.18 0.15
C THR A 104 8.15 -7.34 -0.25
N ILE A 105 7.98 -8.52 0.36
CA ILE A 105 8.69 -9.74 -0.05
C ILE A 105 8.32 -10.12 -1.49
N LEU A 106 7.04 -10.12 -1.86
CA LEU A 106 6.61 -10.44 -3.23
C LEU A 106 7.17 -9.45 -4.25
N CYS A 107 7.19 -8.15 -3.93
CA CYS A 107 7.85 -7.14 -4.75
C CYS A 107 9.36 -7.42 -4.86
N TYR A 108 10.02 -7.69 -3.76
CA TYR A 108 11.45 -8.01 -3.77
C TYR A 108 11.76 -9.24 -4.63
N LEU A 109 10.97 -10.31 -4.51
CA LEU A 109 11.09 -11.50 -5.37
C LEU A 109 10.88 -11.17 -6.85
N ALA A 110 9.89 -10.34 -7.19
CA ALA A 110 9.68 -9.89 -8.57
C ALA A 110 10.92 -9.13 -9.08
N HIS A 111 11.55 -8.31 -8.25
CA HIS A 111 12.78 -7.60 -8.61
C HIS A 111 13.97 -8.55 -8.84
N LEU A 112 14.10 -9.59 -8.00
CA LEU A 112 15.14 -10.62 -8.19
C LEU A 112 14.99 -11.37 -9.51
N THR A 113 13.79 -11.51 -10.07
CA THR A 113 13.61 -12.12 -11.40
C THR A 113 14.29 -11.33 -12.51
N LEU A 114 14.44 -10.02 -12.31
CA LEU A 114 15.07 -9.09 -13.24
C LEU A 114 16.59 -9.16 -13.11
N THR A 115 17.12 -9.12 -11.89
CA THR A 115 18.58 -9.04 -11.61
C THR A 115 19.31 -10.38 -11.63
N ASN A 116 18.74 -11.44 -11.06
CA ASN A 116 19.50 -12.65 -10.72
C ASN A 116 19.43 -13.75 -11.79
N PHE A 117 18.34 -13.83 -12.55
CA PHE A 117 18.25 -14.87 -13.58
C PHE A 117 19.19 -14.56 -14.74
N ARG A 118 19.77 -15.62 -15.33
CA ARG A 118 20.56 -15.57 -16.56
C ARG A 118 19.61 -15.42 -17.75
N LEU A 119 19.99 -14.66 -18.79
CA LEU A 119 19.14 -14.41 -19.97
C LEU A 119 18.75 -15.69 -20.72
N GLU A 120 19.32 -16.84 -20.38
CA GLU A 120 19.11 -18.09 -21.12
C GLU A 120 17.78 -18.81 -20.75
N ASN A 121 17.14 -18.50 -19.60
CA ASN A 121 15.93 -19.19 -19.12
C ASN A 121 14.70 -18.27 -18.99
N PHE A 122 14.11 -17.84 -20.13
CA PHE A 122 12.96 -16.92 -20.15
C PHE A 122 11.68 -17.52 -19.57
N THR A 123 11.36 -18.77 -19.92
CA THR A 123 10.14 -19.46 -19.48
C THR A 123 9.99 -19.45 -17.96
N ASN A 124 11.11 -19.64 -17.25
CA ASN A 124 11.14 -19.63 -15.79
C ASN A 124 10.91 -18.23 -15.19
N ARG A 125 11.33 -17.15 -15.86
CA ARG A 125 11.10 -15.78 -15.39
C ARG A 125 9.64 -15.38 -15.53
N ILE A 126 9.05 -15.67 -16.67
CA ILE A 126 7.65 -15.34 -16.96
C ILE A 126 6.72 -16.15 -16.04
N SER A 127 7.00 -17.44 -15.83
CA SER A 127 6.19 -18.27 -14.93
C SER A 127 6.24 -17.79 -13.47
N VAL A 128 7.42 -17.40 -12.97
CA VAL A 128 7.58 -16.87 -11.61
C VAL A 128 6.89 -15.52 -11.46
N THR A 129 7.09 -14.59 -12.40
CA THR A 129 6.44 -13.27 -12.33
C THR A 129 4.91 -13.34 -12.44
N LEU A 130 4.39 -14.22 -13.30
CA LEU A 130 2.95 -14.47 -13.39
C LEU A 130 2.40 -15.05 -12.06
N SER A 131 3.12 -16.01 -11.47
CA SER A 131 2.73 -16.59 -10.18
C SER A 131 2.71 -15.55 -9.06
N LEU A 132 3.71 -14.65 -9.02
CA LEU A 132 3.76 -13.55 -8.05
C LEU A 132 2.60 -12.57 -8.23
N LEU A 133 2.21 -12.25 -9.48
CA LEU A 133 1.05 -11.41 -9.77
C LEU A 133 -0.25 -12.04 -9.26
N ILE A 134 -0.42 -13.35 -9.45
CA ILE A 134 -1.59 -14.11 -8.98
C ILE A 134 -1.65 -14.12 -7.45
N VAL A 135 -0.53 -14.39 -6.77
CA VAL A 135 -0.46 -14.37 -5.31
C VAL A 135 -0.78 -12.98 -4.77
N LEU A 136 -0.25 -11.92 -5.39
CA LEU A 136 -0.53 -10.55 -4.99
C LEU A 136 -2.01 -10.18 -5.18
N ALA A 137 -2.63 -10.59 -6.29
CA ALA A 137 -4.06 -10.37 -6.53
C ALA A 137 -4.94 -11.14 -5.54
N SER A 138 -4.56 -12.37 -5.19
CA SER A 138 -5.23 -13.16 -4.15
C SER A 138 -5.13 -12.49 -2.78
N LEU A 139 -3.94 -11.99 -2.42
CA LEU A 139 -3.72 -11.31 -1.16
C LEU A 139 -4.53 -10.01 -1.08
N PHE A 140 -4.60 -9.23 -2.16
CA PHE A 140 -5.47 -8.04 -2.24
C PHE A 140 -6.94 -8.39 -1.98
N SER A 141 -7.46 -9.45 -2.62
CA SER A 141 -8.84 -9.91 -2.43
C SER A 141 -9.11 -10.31 -0.97
N GLN A 142 -8.22 -11.12 -0.37
CA GLN A 142 -8.33 -11.52 1.03
C GLN A 142 -8.34 -10.33 1.99
N MET A 143 -7.44 -9.37 1.75
CA MET A 143 -7.35 -8.17 2.58
C MET A 143 -8.60 -7.30 2.46
N SER A 144 -9.12 -7.11 1.24
CA SER A 144 -10.31 -6.28 0.99
C SER A 144 -11.55 -6.74 1.78
N VAL A 145 -11.65 -8.03 2.10
CA VAL A 145 -12.74 -8.60 2.91
C VAL A 145 -12.50 -8.40 4.41
N SER A 146 -11.25 -8.44 4.87
CA SER A 146 -10.89 -8.27 6.28
C SER A 146 -10.98 -6.81 6.76
N LEU A 147 -10.89 -5.86 5.83
CA LEU A 147 -10.89 -4.43 6.10
C LEU A 147 -12.33 -3.89 6.11
N PRO A 148 -12.68 -2.93 6.99
CA PRO A 148 -14.02 -2.35 7.03
C PRO A 148 -14.34 -1.66 5.69
N GLN A 149 -15.49 -1.94 5.10
CA GLN A 149 -15.89 -1.29 3.84
C GLN A 149 -16.08 0.21 4.07
N SER A 150 -15.36 1.02 3.31
CA SER A 150 -15.43 2.48 3.34
C SER A 150 -15.45 3.01 1.91
N PRO A 151 -16.21 4.08 1.61
CA PRO A 151 -16.17 4.72 0.29
C PRO A 151 -14.85 5.46 0.04
N GLU A 152 -14.08 5.76 1.09
CA GLU A 152 -12.80 6.46 0.97
C GLU A 152 -11.66 5.48 0.63
N PRO A 153 -10.78 5.82 -0.33
CA PRO A 153 -9.63 4.99 -0.65
C PRO A 153 -8.67 4.94 0.53
N LYS A 154 -8.29 3.73 0.95
CA LYS A 154 -7.37 3.54 2.07
C LYS A 154 -5.93 3.53 1.58
N LEU A 155 -5.01 4.00 2.41
CA LEU A 155 -3.55 3.90 2.21
C LEU A 155 -3.12 2.48 1.81
N VAL A 156 -3.67 1.45 2.49
CA VAL A 156 -3.39 0.05 2.17
C VAL A 156 -3.79 -0.31 0.73
N ASP A 157 -4.93 0.17 0.26
CA ASP A 157 -5.40 -0.10 -1.11
C ASP A 157 -4.48 0.57 -2.15
N ILE A 158 -4.03 1.80 -1.88
CA ILE A 158 -3.04 2.50 -2.70
C ILE A 158 -1.70 1.73 -2.73
N PHE A 159 -1.26 1.21 -1.59
CA PHE A 159 -0.05 0.41 -1.49
C PHE A 159 -0.16 -0.91 -2.27
N PHE A 160 -1.30 -1.61 -2.20
CA PHE A 160 -1.55 -2.79 -3.02
C PHE A 160 -1.53 -2.48 -4.50
N PHE A 161 -2.19 -1.40 -4.91
CA PHE A 161 -2.23 -0.96 -6.29
C PHE A 161 -0.83 -0.64 -6.81
N TYR A 162 -0.02 0.02 -5.98
CA TYR A 162 1.41 0.26 -6.25
C TYR A 162 2.17 -1.06 -6.48
N CYS A 163 2.03 -2.04 -5.58
CA CYS A 163 2.67 -3.35 -5.74
C CYS A 163 2.23 -4.06 -7.03
N ILE A 164 0.95 -3.99 -7.40
CA ILE A 164 0.41 -4.62 -8.62
C ILE A 164 0.98 -3.97 -9.87
N ILE A 165 0.98 -2.63 -9.95
CA ILE A 165 1.58 -1.89 -11.06
C ILE A 165 3.06 -2.24 -11.18
N ARG A 166 3.78 -2.28 -10.07
CA ARG A 166 5.21 -2.60 -10.03
C ARG A 166 5.50 -4.00 -10.59
N VAL A 167 4.79 -5.02 -10.13
CA VAL A 167 4.97 -6.40 -10.63
C VAL A 167 4.58 -6.49 -12.11
N SER A 168 3.52 -5.80 -12.52
CA SER A 168 3.09 -5.72 -13.93
C SER A 168 4.14 -5.05 -14.81
N PHE A 169 4.80 -3.99 -14.33
CA PHE A 169 5.88 -3.34 -15.04
C PHE A 169 7.09 -4.28 -15.25
N VAL A 170 7.47 -5.04 -14.23
CA VAL A 170 8.51 -6.07 -14.36
C VAL A 170 8.12 -7.14 -15.38
N PHE A 171 6.85 -7.57 -15.39
CA PHE A 171 6.33 -8.52 -16.37
C PHE A 171 6.42 -7.98 -17.81
N VAL A 172 6.06 -6.71 -18.04
CA VAL A 172 6.19 -6.05 -19.34
C VAL A 172 7.65 -5.98 -19.79
N ILE A 173 8.59 -5.70 -18.87
CA ILE A 173 10.02 -5.73 -19.19
C ILE A 173 10.47 -7.11 -19.66
N HIS A 174 10.03 -8.20 -19.01
CA HIS A 174 10.38 -9.56 -19.43
C HIS A 174 9.92 -9.85 -20.86
N ILE A 175 8.68 -9.47 -21.20
CA ILE A 175 8.14 -9.61 -22.56
C ILE A 175 8.92 -8.75 -23.56
N ALA A 176 9.22 -7.50 -23.19
CA ALA A 176 9.97 -6.61 -24.05
C ALA A 176 11.35 -7.20 -24.38
N VAL A 177 12.10 -7.68 -23.37
CA VAL A 177 13.41 -8.32 -23.55
C VAL A 177 13.31 -9.53 -24.48
N GLU A 178 12.29 -10.38 -24.32
CA GLU A 178 12.06 -11.54 -25.19
C GLU A 178 11.78 -11.12 -26.64
N SER A 179 10.91 -10.13 -26.83
CA SER A 179 10.54 -9.64 -28.17
C SER A 179 11.76 -9.09 -28.93
N PHE A 180 12.67 -8.40 -28.23
CA PHE A 180 13.91 -7.89 -28.81
C PHE A 180 14.86 -9.02 -29.21
N LEU A 181 15.02 -10.03 -28.37
CA LEU A 181 15.87 -11.19 -28.66
C LEU A 181 15.34 -12.01 -29.84
N ARG A 182 14.02 -12.20 -29.94
CA ARG A 182 13.40 -12.88 -31.08
C ARG A 182 13.58 -12.09 -32.39
N LYS A 183 13.49 -10.76 -32.34
CA LYS A 183 13.70 -9.89 -33.51
C LYS A 183 15.14 -9.93 -34.00
N GLU A 184 16.12 -9.99 -33.11
CA GLU A 184 17.54 -10.12 -33.48
C GLU A 184 17.80 -11.48 -34.15
N SER A 185 17.24 -12.58 -33.62
CA SER A 185 17.32 -13.91 -34.24
C SER A 185 16.69 -13.96 -35.65
N GLY A 186 15.50 -13.38 -35.83
CA GLY A 186 14.84 -13.34 -37.14
C GLY A 186 15.54 -12.46 -38.18
N ASN A 187 16.12 -11.33 -37.77
CA ASN A 187 16.94 -10.52 -38.67
C ASN A 187 18.21 -11.24 -39.10
N LEU A 188 18.81 -12.01 -38.18
CA LEU A 188 20.01 -12.79 -38.47
C LEU A 188 19.74 -13.94 -39.43
N SER A 189 18.62 -14.66 -39.28
CA SER A 189 18.25 -15.71 -40.25
C SER A 189 18.00 -15.11 -41.64
N ASN A 190 17.38 -13.93 -41.72
CA ASN A 190 17.13 -13.27 -43.00
C ASN A 190 18.43 -12.81 -43.70
N SER A 191 19.41 -12.33 -42.94
CA SER A 191 20.72 -11.95 -43.49
C SER A 191 21.57 -13.17 -43.91
N VAL A 192 21.49 -14.27 -43.15
CA VAL A 192 22.15 -15.54 -43.52
C VAL A 192 21.47 -16.16 -44.75
N GLU A 193 20.15 -16.05 -44.88
CA GLU A 193 19.43 -16.54 -46.05
C GLU A 193 19.72 -15.69 -47.32
N SER A 194 19.97 -14.38 -47.18
CA SER A 194 20.39 -13.55 -48.32
C SER A 194 21.83 -13.81 -48.76
N GLU A 195 22.75 -14.08 -47.84
CA GLU A 195 24.16 -14.35 -48.16
C GLU A 195 24.33 -15.78 -48.72
N CYS A 196 23.51 -16.74 -48.27
CA CYS A 196 23.51 -18.10 -48.81
C CYS A 196 22.86 -18.20 -50.19
N LYS A 197 21.93 -17.31 -50.58
CA LYS A 197 21.32 -17.36 -51.92
C LYS A 197 22.22 -16.83 -53.05
N GLU A 198 23.21 -15.99 -52.76
CA GLU A 198 24.07 -15.42 -53.79
C GLU A 198 25.21 -16.38 -54.22
N ASP A 199 25.65 -17.29 -53.34
CA ASP A 199 26.70 -18.29 -53.63
C ASP A 199 26.16 -19.68 -54.06
N LEU A 200 24.84 -19.93 -53.95
CA LEU A 200 24.23 -21.26 -54.11
C LEU A 200 23.76 -21.61 -55.53
N ASN A 201 23.99 -20.75 -56.53
CA ASN A 201 23.63 -21.07 -57.92
C ASN A 201 24.75 -21.69 -58.76
N VAL A 202 25.99 -21.78 -58.27
CA VAL A 202 27.12 -22.25 -59.12
C VAL A 202 27.74 -23.56 -58.66
N LYS A 203 27.60 -23.99 -57.41
CA LYS A 203 28.24 -25.24 -56.96
C LYS A 203 27.43 -25.98 -55.92
N LEU A 204 27.15 -27.26 -56.22
CA LEU A 204 27.04 -28.40 -55.29
C LEU A 204 25.65 -28.97 -55.03
N ALA A 205 25.07 -29.59 -56.06
CA ALA A 205 24.07 -30.67 -55.92
C ALA A 205 24.69 -32.05 -55.57
N TRP A 206 25.98 -32.12 -55.19
CA TRP A 206 26.71 -33.38 -54.96
C TRP A 206 27.41 -33.50 -53.60
N PHE A 207 27.18 -32.57 -52.67
CA PHE A 207 27.99 -32.47 -51.43
C PHE A 207 27.22 -32.68 -50.11
N TRP A 208 25.95 -33.08 -50.17
CA TRP A 208 25.06 -33.09 -48.99
C TRP A 208 25.04 -34.39 -48.16
N GLU A 209 26.12 -35.18 -48.16
CA GLU A 209 26.16 -36.42 -47.35
C GLU A 209 27.07 -36.32 -46.10
N ASN A 210 27.97 -35.33 -45.96
CA ASN A 210 28.94 -35.34 -44.85
C ASN A 210 29.47 -33.95 -44.41
N ARG A 211 28.58 -33.00 -44.11
CA ARG A 211 28.97 -31.81 -43.36
C ARG A 211 27.80 -31.32 -42.52
N ASP A 212 27.84 -31.60 -41.22
CA ASP A 212 27.30 -30.69 -40.23
C ASP A 212 28.25 -29.49 -40.18
N PRO A 213 27.92 -28.32 -40.74
CA PRO A 213 28.61 -27.13 -40.34
C PRO A 213 28.09 -26.79 -38.95
N GLN A 214 28.96 -26.89 -37.94
CA GLN A 214 28.82 -26.08 -36.73
C GLN A 214 28.84 -24.61 -37.18
N ILE A 215 27.69 -24.11 -37.62
CA ILE A 215 27.44 -22.68 -37.79
C ILE A 215 27.39 -22.15 -36.37
N GLU A 216 28.54 -21.74 -35.85
CA GLU A 216 28.60 -20.99 -34.61
C GLU A 216 27.77 -19.73 -34.85
N SER A 217 26.55 -19.73 -34.31
CA SER A 217 25.59 -18.65 -34.43
C SER A 217 26.29 -17.31 -34.15
N PRO A 218 26.17 -16.29 -35.04
CA PRO A 218 26.71 -14.97 -34.79
C PRO A 218 26.25 -14.51 -33.42
N LYS A 219 27.20 -14.35 -32.49
CA LYS A 219 26.91 -13.96 -31.10
C LYS A 219 26.09 -12.67 -31.17
N PRO A 220 24.80 -12.67 -30.78
CA PRO A 220 23.99 -11.46 -30.81
C PRO A 220 24.72 -10.39 -30.00
N LYS A 221 24.57 -9.12 -30.36
CA LYS A 221 25.23 -8.00 -29.67
C LYS A 221 24.78 -8.01 -28.20
N ARG A 222 25.54 -8.73 -27.36
CA ARG A 222 25.27 -9.17 -25.98
C ARG A 222 24.96 -8.03 -24.99
N ASN A 223 25.01 -6.79 -25.45
CA ASN A 223 24.90 -5.58 -24.66
C ASN A 223 23.47 -5.03 -24.60
N VAL A 224 22.66 -5.18 -25.65
CA VAL A 224 21.29 -4.60 -25.69
C VAL A 224 20.36 -5.17 -24.60
N PRO A 225 20.21 -6.50 -24.42
CA PRO A 225 19.32 -7.05 -23.39
C PRO A 225 19.83 -6.73 -21.97
N LYS A 226 21.15 -6.60 -21.78
CA LYS A 226 21.73 -6.19 -20.49
C LYS A 226 21.47 -4.72 -20.17
N ILE A 227 21.46 -3.84 -21.18
CA ILE A 227 21.14 -2.42 -21.02
C ILE A 227 19.66 -2.25 -20.67
N ILE A 228 18.75 -2.94 -21.37
CA ILE A 228 17.30 -2.89 -21.09
C ILE A 228 17.03 -3.33 -19.65
N ASN A 229 17.65 -4.42 -19.22
CA ASN A 229 17.53 -4.91 -17.85
C ASN A 229 18.09 -3.90 -16.83
N ARG A 230 19.24 -3.30 -17.10
CA ARG A 230 19.86 -2.30 -16.22
C ARG A 230 19.03 -1.01 -16.12
N VAL A 231 18.45 -0.54 -17.23
CA VAL A 231 17.56 0.63 -17.26
C VAL A 231 16.28 0.33 -16.50
N GLY A 232 15.66 -0.84 -16.73
CA GLY A 232 14.48 -1.29 -15.99
C GLY A 232 14.72 -1.39 -14.49
N ASN A 233 15.90 -1.86 -14.09
CA ASN A 233 16.32 -1.94 -12.69
C ASN A 233 16.42 -0.55 -12.03
N ILE A 234 17.11 0.38 -12.68
CA ILE A 234 17.28 1.76 -12.18
C ILE A 234 15.92 2.46 -12.09
N PHE A 235 15.08 2.31 -13.11
CA PHE A 235 13.75 2.88 -13.12
C PHE A 235 12.90 2.32 -11.99
N SER A 236 12.86 0.99 -11.80
CA SER A 236 12.14 0.36 -10.70
C SER A 236 12.62 0.84 -9.34
N LEU A 237 13.93 0.95 -9.11
CA LEU A 237 14.48 1.44 -7.85
C LEU A 237 14.16 2.92 -7.60
N SER A 238 14.16 3.74 -8.65
CA SER A 238 13.79 5.15 -8.53
C SER A 238 12.32 5.33 -8.16
N VAL A 239 11.43 4.52 -8.74
CA VAL A 239 10.00 4.51 -8.43
C VAL A 239 9.76 3.99 -7.02
N ASP A 240 10.46 2.92 -6.61
CA ASP A 240 10.43 2.39 -5.24
C ASP A 240 10.86 3.47 -4.22
N ALA A 241 11.94 4.20 -4.49
CA ALA A 241 12.41 5.28 -3.61
C ALA A 241 11.41 6.46 -3.53
N LEU A 242 10.87 6.90 -4.66
CA LEU A 242 9.86 7.98 -4.69
C LEU A 242 8.58 7.58 -3.96
N ALA A 243 8.11 6.35 -4.15
CA ALA A 243 6.94 5.83 -3.46
C ALA A 243 7.18 5.80 -1.94
N ILE A 244 8.31 5.25 -1.48
CA ILE A 244 8.66 5.20 -0.05
C ILE A 244 8.71 6.62 0.55
N CYS A 245 9.38 7.57 -0.12
CA CYS A 245 9.45 8.95 0.35
C CYS A 245 8.06 9.61 0.40
N GLY A 246 7.21 9.39 -0.61
CA GLY A 246 5.84 9.90 -0.65
C GLY A 246 4.97 9.31 0.47
N PHE A 247 5.08 8.01 0.72
CA PHE A 247 4.37 7.33 1.81
C PHE A 247 4.79 7.88 3.18
N ILE A 248 6.08 8.06 3.42
CA ILE A 248 6.60 8.63 4.67
C ILE A 248 6.10 10.07 4.85
N TYR A 249 6.20 10.89 3.80
CA TYR A 249 5.75 12.28 3.84
C TYR A 249 4.25 12.38 4.16
N TRP A 250 3.42 11.58 3.49
CA TRP A 250 1.97 11.61 3.72
C TRP A 250 1.59 11.16 5.14
N ALA A 251 2.23 10.09 5.64
CA ALA A 251 1.99 9.59 7.00
C ALA A 251 2.38 10.62 8.08
N VAL A 252 3.51 11.30 7.92
CA VAL A 252 3.96 12.34 8.87
C VAL A 252 3.06 13.57 8.80
N SER A 253 2.64 13.98 7.60
CA SER A 253 1.76 15.14 7.43
C SER A 253 0.40 14.95 8.09
N ASP A 254 -0.25 13.78 7.91
CA ASP A 254 -1.57 13.51 8.51
C ASP A 254 -1.52 13.42 10.04
N HIS A 255 -0.46 12.80 10.59
CA HIS A 255 -0.26 12.74 12.04
C HIS A 255 -0.13 14.14 12.66
N ASN A 256 0.67 15.02 12.03
CA ASN A 256 0.87 16.37 12.52
C ASN A 256 -0.42 17.21 12.44
N GLU A 257 -1.17 17.13 11.33
CA GLU A 257 -2.41 17.90 11.17
C GLU A 257 -3.47 17.54 12.21
N LYS A 258 -3.63 16.25 12.52
CA LYS A 258 -4.60 15.79 13.54
C LYS A 258 -4.20 16.20 14.94
N HIS A 259 -2.91 16.17 15.26
CA HIS A 259 -2.42 16.60 16.56
C HIS A 259 -2.58 18.12 16.74
N ASP A 260 -2.31 18.91 15.69
CA ASP A 260 -2.52 20.36 15.72
C ASP A 260 -4.00 20.73 15.86
N ARG A 261 -4.89 20.01 15.18
CA ARG A 261 -6.35 20.19 15.31
C ARG A 261 -6.84 19.83 16.71
N PHE A 262 -6.36 18.72 17.27
CA PHE A 262 -6.67 18.34 18.64
C PHE A 262 -6.21 19.39 19.66
N ASN A 263 -4.99 19.90 19.50
CA ASN A 263 -4.45 20.96 20.35
C ASN A 263 -5.19 22.29 20.20
N SER A 264 -5.88 22.53 19.08
CA SER A 264 -6.72 23.72 18.92
C SER A 264 -7.99 23.68 19.78
N PHE A 265 -8.48 22.49 20.15
CA PHE A 265 -9.59 22.35 21.10
C PHE A 265 -9.18 22.59 22.56
N LEU A 266 -7.88 22.65 22.85
CA LEU A 266 -7.35 22.99 24.18
C LEU A 266 -7.29 24.51 24.44
N ARG A 267 -7.55 25.35 23.43
CA ARG A 267 -7.36 26.81 23.50
C ARG A 267 -8.69 27.55 23.37
#